data_AF-A0A956K8P0-F1
#
_entry.id   AF-A0A956K8P0-F1
#
_cell.length_a   1.000
_cell.length_b   1.000
_cell.length_c   1.000
_cell.angle_alpha   90.00
_cell.angle_beta   90.00
_cell.angle_gamma   90.00
#
_symmetry.space_group_name_H-M   'P 1'
#
loop_
_entity.id
_entity.type
_entity.pdbx_description
1 polymer ?
#
loop_
_entity_poly.entity_id
_entity_poly.type
_entity_poly.pdbx_seq_one_letter_code
_entity_poly.pdbx_strand_id
1 'polypeptide(L)'
;MTWLNRILLALFITAAIAFLPSYEHMGSEDLDRVRAERDALREGNEALAREIDLLQAEVEALHVDPDDPGSKDRVDRELARIAREDLNMIMPGELVFEVHRPNSQSSENGRQ
;
A
#
# COMPACT_ATOMS: atom_id res chain seq x y z
N MET A 1 -3.52 -69.17 -26.26
CA MET A 1 -2.29 -68.33 -26.23
C MET A 1 -2.55 -66.86 -25.89
N THR A 2 -3.67 -66.24 -26.30
CA THR A 2 -3.97 -64.82 -26.02
C THR A 2 -4.32 -64.52 -24.56
N TRP A 3 -4.93 -65.48 -23.85
CA TRP A 3 -5.37 -65.28 -22.47
C TRP A 3 -4.20 -65.17 -21.48
N LEU A 4 -3.15 -65.97 -21.65
CA LEU A 4 -1.93 -65.89 -20.85
C LEU A 4 -1.20 -64.56 -21.09
N ASN A 5 -1.11 -64.13 -22.35
CA ASN A 5 -0.44 -62.87 -22.69
C ASN A 5 -1.18 -61.65 -22.11
N ARG A 6 -2.52 -61.72 -22.03
CA ARG A 6 -3.34 -60.69 -21.37
C ARG A 6 -3.11 -60.61 -19.86
N ILE A 7 -2.96 -61.76 -19.20
CA ILE A 7 -2.67 -61.80 -17.76
C ILE A 7 -1.29 -61.22 -17.48
N LEU A 8 -0.28 -61.60 -18.27
CA LEU A 8 1.08 -61.06 -18.12
C LEU A 8 1.12 -59.55 -18.39
N LEU A 9 0.40 -59.07 -19.41
CA LEU A 9 0.29 -57.64 -19.70
C LEU A 9 -0.40 -56.89 -18.56
N ALA A 10 -1.50 -57.44 -18.01
CA ALA A 10 -2.19 -56.83 -16.88
C ALA A 10 -1.28 -56.75 -15.64
N LEU A 11 -0.56 -57.83 -15.34
CA LEU A 11 0.39 -57.88 -14.22
C LEU A 11 1.54 -56.89 -14.41
N PHE A 12 2.04 -56.75 -15.63
CA PHE A 12 3.07 -55.77 -15.97
C PHE A 12 2.57 -54.33 -15.84
N ILE A 13 1.36 -54.02 -16.30
CA ILE A 13 0.74 -52.70 -16.17
C ILE A 13 0.50 -52.38 -14.68
N THR A 14 -0.02 -53.33 -13.91
CA THR A 14 -0.21 -53.14 -12.46
C THR A 14 1.11 -52.94 -11.74
N ALA A 15 2.16 -53.71 -12.07
CA ALA A 15 3.49 -53.52 -11.51
C ALA A 15 4.10 -52.16 -11.91
N ALA A 16 3.92 -51.73 -13.16
CA ALA A 16 4.39 -50.44 -13.65
C ALA A 16 3.68 -49.27 -12.97
N ILE A 17 2.37 -49.39 -12.68
CA ILE A 17 1.61 -48.39 -11.93
C ILE A 17 2.01 -48.40 -10.46
N ALA A 18 2.23 -49.58 -9.85
CA ALA A 18 2.59 -49.71 -8.45
C ALA A 18 4.03 -49.26 -8.13
N PHE A 19 4.95 -49.39 -9.09
CA PHE A 19 6.34 -48.94 -8.98
C PHE A 19 6.59 -47.57 -9.63
N LEU A 20 5.57 -46.91 -10.18
CA LEU A 20 5.71 -45.53 -10.61
C LEU A 20 5.89 -44.69 -9.34
N PRO A 21 7.02 -43.99 -9.15
CA PRO A 21 7.15 -43.07 -8.04
C PRO A 21 6.08 -42.01 -8.22
N SER A 22 5.17 -41.95 -7.26
CA SER A 22 4.03 -41.04 -7.24
C SER A 22 4.51 -39.63 -7.57
N TYR A 23 3.88 -38.99 -8.55
CA TYR A 23 4.03 -37.56 -8.88
C TYR A 23 3.61 -36.61 -7.71
N GLU A 24 3.50 -37.11 -6.49
CA GLU A 24 3.11 -36.33 -5.31
C GLU A 24 4.15 -35.30 -4.89
N HIS A 25 5.41 -35.45 -5.30
CA HIS A 25 6.50 -34.57 -4.88
C HIS A 25 6.54 -33.22 -5.62
N MET A 26 5.87 -33.08 -6.77
CA MET A 26 5.84 -31.80 -7.48
C MET A 26 4.73 -30.86 -7.01
N GLY A 27 3.75 -31.34 -6.24
CA GLY A 27 2.59 -30.55 -5.83
C GLY A 27 2.74 -29.87 -4.47
N SER A 28 3.34 -30.54 -3.48
CA SER A 28 3.38 -30.01 -2.10
C SER A 28 4.37 -28.86 -1.93
N GLU A 29 5.56 -28.95 -2.52
CA GLU A 29 6.61 -27.93 -2.39
C GLU A 29 6.19 -26.61 -3.07
N ASP A 30 5.52 -26.70 -4.22
CA ASP A 30 5.00 -25.53 -4.95
C ASP A 30 3.83 -24.87 -4.21
N LEU A 31 2.95 -25.67 -3.57
CA LEU A 31 1.85 -25.13 -2.76
C LEU A 31 2.32 -24.43 -1.50
N ASP A 32 3.33 -24.96 -0.81
CA ASP A 32 3.87 -24.33 0.40
C ASP A 32 4.62 -23.03 0.06
N ARG A 33 5.35 -23.02 -1.07
CA ARG A 33 5.93 -21.79 -1.61
C ARG A 33 4.86 -20.74 -1.93
N VAL A 34 3.82 -21.10 -2.68
CA VAL A 34 2.75 -20.17 -3.04
C VAL A 34 2.01 -19.66 -1.81
N ARG A 35 1.83 -20.48 -0.77
CA ARG A 35 1.26 -20.04 0.52
C ARG A 35 2.16 -19.02 1.21
N ALA A 36 3.46 -19.27 1.26
CA ALA A 36 4.41 -18.34 1.85
C ALA A 36 4.45 -17.00 1.09
N GLU A 37 4.45 -17.05 -0.25
CA GLU A 37 4.39 -15.84 -1.09
C GLU A 37 3.08 -15.06 -0.87
N ARG A 38 1.94 -15.75 -0.81
CA ARG A 38 0.64 -15.14 -0.49
C ARG A 38 0.65 -14.48 0.89
N ASP A 39 1.20 -15.16 1.89
CA ASP A 39 1.20 -14.64 3.27
C ASP A 39 2.10 -13.41 3.39
N ALA A 40 3.28 -13.43 2.74
CA ALA A 40 4.17 -12.27 2.64
C ALA A 40 3.50 -11.10 1.89
N LEU A 41 2.80 -11.38 0.79
CA LEU A 41 2.04 -10.37 0.06
C LEU A 41 0.91 -9.78 0.91
N ARG A 42 0.20 -10.60 1.69
CA ARG A 42 -0.86 -10.12 2.57
C ARG A 42 -0.30 -9.21 3.66
N GLU A 43 0.79 -9.61 4.31
CA GLU A 43 1.46 -8.80 5.32
C GLU A 43 1.96 -7.47 4.74
N GLY A 44 2.57 -7.50 3.55
CA GLY A 44 3.00 -6.29 2.84
C GLY A 44 1.83 -5.37 2.49
N ASN A 45 0.70 -5.92 2.06
CA ASN A 45 -0.50 -5.14 1.75
C ASN A 45 -1.10 -4.49 3.00
N GLU A 46 -1.15 -5.22 4.11
CA GLU A 46 -1.59 -4.67 5.41
C GLU A 46 -0.65 -3.57 5.91
N ALA A 47 0.65 -3.68 5.69
CA ALA A 47 1.61 -2.63 6.03
C ALA A 47 1.41 -1.37 5.17
N LEU A 48 1.26 -1.54 3.86
CA LEU A 48 1.01 -0.43 2.94
C LEU A 48 -0.33 0.26 3.21
N ALA A 49 -1.37 -0.49 3.55
CA ALA A 49 -2.66 0.09 3.94
C ALA A 49 -2.53 1.02 5.15
N ARG A 50 -1.79 0.59 6.19
CA ARG A 50 -1.52 1.43 7.36
C ARG A 50 -0.73 2.69 7.03
N GLU A 51 0.25 2.57 6.13
CA GLU A 51 1.05 3.72 5.67
C GLU A 51 0.19 4.72 4.88
N ILE A 52 -0.68 4.22 4.00
CA ILE A 52 -1.64 5.05 3.27
C ILE A 52 -2.57 5.79 4.23
N ASP A 53 -3.13 5.11 5.23
CA ASP A 53 -4.02 5.74 6.22
C ASP A 53 -3.30 6.85 7.00
N LEU A 54 -2.05 6.62 7.39
CA LEU A 54 -1.23 7.61 8.08
C LEU A 54 -0.94 8.82 7.18
N LEU A 55 -0.52 8.59 5.93
CA LEU A 55 -0.26 9.66 4.96
C LEU A 55 -1.53 10.44 4.62
N GLN A 56 -2.68 9.79 4.50
CA GLN A 56 -3.96 10.47 4.28
C GLN A 56 -4.31 11.40 5.43
N ALA A 57 -4.12 10.94 6.68
CA ALA A 57 -4.33 11.78 7.86
C ALA A 57 -3.38 12.99 7.90
N GLU A 58 -2.11 12.81 7.51
CA GLU A 58 -1.14 13.91 7.40
C GLU A 58 -1.56 14.92 6.33
N VAL A 59 -1.95 14.45 5.15
CA VAL A 59 -2.42 15.32 4.05
C VAL A 59 -3.69 16.06 4.45
N GLU A 60 -4.63 15.39 5.12
CA GLU A 60 -5.87 16.01 5.60
C GLU A 60 -5.58 17.12 6.62
N ALA A 61 -4.61 16.92 7.52
CA ALA A 61 -4.20 17.95 8.47
C ALA A 61 -3.62 19.22 7.79
N LEU A 62 -3.03 19.06 6.61
CA LEU A 62 -2.45 20.13 5.79
C LEU A 62 -3.43 20.68 4.74
N HIS A 63 -4.63 20.11 4.62
CA HIS A 63 -5.59 20.50 3.60
C HIS A 63 -6.45 21.69 4.06
N VAL A 64 -6.46 22.75 3.25
CA VAL A 64 -7.37 23.89 3.45
C VAL A 64 -8.70 23.59 2.76
N ASP A 65 -9.75 23.41 3.56
CA ASP A 65 -11.11 23.26 3.09
C ASP A 65 -11.73 24.66 2.85
N PRO A 66 -12.15 25.00 1.63
CA PRO A 66 -12.77 26.29 1.32
C PRO A 66 -14.14 26.52 1.98
N ASP A 67 -14.83 25.45 2.40
CA ASP A 67 -16.16 25.54 3.02
C ASP A 67 -16.10 25.61 4.56
N ASP A 68 -14.94 25.30 5.17
CA ASP A 68 -14.70 25.46 6.61
C ASP A 68 -13.80 26.69 6.88
N PRO A 69 -14.35 27.81 7.36
CA PRO A 69 -13.57 29.01 7.65
C PRO A 69 -12.52 28.81 8.75
N GLY A 70 -12.64 27.76 9.58
CA GLY A 70 -11.63 27.40 10.59
C GLY A 70 -10.51 26.50 10.06
N SER A 71 -10.57 26.04 8.81
CA SER A 71 -9.57 25.14 8.23
C SER A 71 -8.22 25.84 8.02
N LYS A 72 -8.25 27.09 7.52
CA LYS A 72 -7.04 27.89 7.28
C LYS A 72 -6.20 28.07 8.55
N ASP A 73 -6.83 28.44 9.66
CA ASP A 73 -6.15 28.64 10.95
C ASP A 73 -5.52 27.35 11.51
N ARG A 74 -6.13 26.19 11.23
CA ARG A 74 -5.57 24.88 11.62
C ARG A 74 -4.32 24.58 10.80
N VAL A 75 -4.39 24.73 9.48
CA VAL A 75 -3.25 24.48 8.57
C VAL A 75 -2.10 25.44 8.89
N ASP A 76 -2.38 26.73 9.11
CA ASP A 76 -1.35 27.73 9.44
C ASP A 76 -0.61 27.38 10.76
N ARG A 77 -1.33 26.86 11.76
CA ARG A 77 -0.74 26.35 13.01
C ARG A 77 0.15 25.13 12.77
N GLU A 78 -0.29 24.20 11.94
CA GLU A 78 0.47 23.00 11.61
C GLU A 78 1.74 23.33 10.82
N LEU A 79 1.65 24.24 9.86
CA LEU A 79 2.82 24.74 9.12
C LEU A 79 3.82 25.44 10.04
N ALA A 80 3.35 26.23 11.00
CA ALA A 80 4.21 26.87 11.99
C ALA A 80 4.92 25.84 12.90
N ARG A 81 4.24 24.75 13.25
CA ARG A 81 4.82 23.63 13.99
C ARG A 81 5.92 22.96 13.16
N ILE A 82 5.63 22.55 11.93
CA ILE A 82 6.59 21.89 11.02
C ILE A 82 7.82 22.78 10.77
N ALA A 83 7.62 24.08 10.52
CA ALA A 83 8.71 25.02 10.28
C ALA A 83 9.67 25.14 11.50
N ARG A 84 9.13 25.04 12.71
CA ARG A 84 9.91 25.15 13.95
C ARG A 84 10.55 23.82 14.37
N GLU A 85 9.77 22.74 14.40
CA GLU A 85 10.18 21.46 14.97
C GLU A 85 10.95 20.61 13.96
N ASP A 86 10.45 20.50 12.74
CA ASP A 86 10.98 19.54 11.76
C ASP A 86 12.02 20.18 10.84
N LEU A 87 11.78 21.41 10.40
CA LEU A 87 12.64 22.10 9.43
C LEU A 87 13.66 23.05 10.08
N ASN A 88 13.56 23.31 11.38
CA ASN A 88 14.40 24.23 12.15
C ASN A 88 14.63 25.58 11.43
N MET A 89 13.59 26.06 10.72
CA MET A 89 13.62 27.29 9.93
C MET A 89 13.43 28.53 10.81
N ILE A 90 13.04 28.34 12.07
CA ILE A 90 12.74 29.41 13.03
C ILE A 90 13.54 29.13 14.29
N MET A 91 14.47 30.03 14.62
CA MET A 91 15.32 29.87 15.81
C MET A 91 14.54 30.20 17.10
N PRO A 92 14.93 29.65 18.27
CA PRO A 92 14.32 30.02 19.54
C PRO A 92 14.42 31.53 19.80
N GLY A 93 13.27 32.20 19.92
CA GLY A 93 13.19 33.66 20.14
C GLY A 93 12.99 34.50 18.88
N GLU A 94 12.92 33.89 17.70
CA GLU A 94 12.60 34.57 16.44
C GLU A 94 11.09 34.80 16.28
N LEU A 95 10.71 35.99 15.82
CA LEU A 95 9.31 36.43 15.71
C LEU A 95 8.86 36.36 14.24
N VAL A 96 7.89 35.50 13.95
CA VAL A 96 7.36 35.27 12.60
C VAL A 96 5.97 35.90 12.48
N PHE A 97 5.73 36.60 11.38
CA PHE A 97 4.45 37.25 11.09
C PHE A 97 3.81 36.61 9.86
N GLU A 98 2.49 36.41 9.93
CA GLU A 98 1.72 35.97 8.77
C GLU A 98 1.44 37.15 7.84
N VAL A 99 1.82 37.02 6.57
CA VAL A 99 1.54 38.02 5.53
C VAL A 99 0.24 37.65 4.82
N HIS A 100 -0.87 38.29 5.21
CA HIS A 100 -2.13 38.19 4.48
C HIS A 100 -2.03 38.98 3.16
N ARG A 101 -2.00 38.27 2.02
CA ARG A 101 -2.17 38.91 0.72
C ARG A 101 -3.67 39.17 0.50
N PRO A 102 -4.11 40.41 0.27
CA PRO A 102 -5.49 40.67 -0.09
C PRO A 102 -5.81 40.00 -1.43
N ASN A 103 -6.90 39.24 -1.48
CA ASN A 103 -7.36 38.53 -2.68
C ASN A 103 -7.44 39.48 -3.88
N SER A 104 -6.58 39.25 -4.86
CA SER A 104 -6.50 40.00 -6.12
C SER A 104 -7.62 39.60 -7.09
N GLN A 105 -8.89 39.78 -6.70
CA GLN A 105 -10.06 39.50 -7.57
C GLN A 105 -11.03 40.68 -7.73
N SER A 106 -10.70 41.89 -7.28
CA SER A 106 -11.60 43.05 -7.36
C SER A 106 -11.14 44.19 -8.28
N SER A 107 -10.13 43.99 -9.13
CA SER A 107 -9.58 45.06 -9.99
C SER A 107 -9.98 45.02 -11.47
N GLU A 108 -10.84 44.10 -11.92
CA GLU A 108 -11.15 43.95 -13.36
C GLU A 108 -12.60 44.27 -13.77
N ASN A 109 -13.40 44.92 -12.90
CA ASN A 109 -14.78 45.32 -13.23
C ASN A 109 -15.06 46.83 -13.08
N GLY A 110 -14.04 47.66 -13.32
CA GLY A 110 -14.14 49.09 -13.07
C GLY A 110 -13.36 49.97 -14.02
N ARG A 111 -13.29 49.67 -15.33
CA ARG A 111 -12.86 50.64 -16.35
C ARG A 111 -13.65 50.49 -17.65
N GLN A 112 -14.55 51.47 -17.82
CA GLN A 112 -15.05 52.11 -19.04
C GLN A 112 -15.93 51.30 -19.99
#